data_AF-A0A945THI6-F1
#
_entry.id   AF-A0A945THI6-F1
#
_cell.length_a   1.000
_cell.length_b   1.000
_cell.length_c   1.000
_cell.angle_alpha   90.00
_cell.angle_beta   90.00
_cell.angle_gamma   90.00
#
_symmetry.space_group_name_H-M   'P 1'
#
loop_
_entity.id
_entity.type
_entity.pdbx_description
1 polymer ?
#
loop_
_entity_poly.entity_id
_entity_poly.type
_entity_poly.pdbx_seq_one_letter_code
_entity_poly.pdbx_strand_id
1 'polypeptide(L)'
;MLSEQRRFLLDYVVREFEDYLGPVSNSWLRNPVKRAILRQFLCGGEYNIADMAVYSWYGQLVLTGLYESKEFLQVDSYAHLLRGASEVHNRPAVKRGRKINRASKSGLMERHTASDFDHLESR
;
A
#
# COMPACT_ATOMS: atom_id res chain seq x y z
N MET A 1 -12.34 -23.03 11.85
CA MET A 1 -13.35 -21.95 11.87
C MET A 1 -12.80 -20.62 11.33
N LEU A 2 -11.78 -20.00 11.94
CA LEU A 2 -11.19 -18.73 11.45
C LEU A 2 -10.43 -18.83 10.11
N SER A 3 -9.91 -20.00 9.77
CA SER A 3 -9.21 -20.27 8.50
C SER A 3 -10.15 -20.36 7.29
N GLU A 4 -11.37 -20.87 7.48
CA GLU A 4 -12.38 -20.99 6.42
C GLU A 4 -13.05 -19.66 6.11
N GLN A 5 -13.32 -18.84 7.13
CA GLN A 5 -13.85 -17.48 6.92
C GLN A 5 -12.84 -16.56 6.21
N ARG A 6 -11.52 -16.71 6.47
CA ARG A 6 -10.48 -16.02 5.71
C ARG A 6 -10.48 -16.39 4.23
N ARG A 7 -10.62 -17.69 3.94
CA ARG A 7 -10.71 -18.18 2.56
C ARG A 7 -11.92 -17.59 1.84
N PHE A 8 -13.06 -17.61 2.51
CA PHE A 8 -14.30 -17.06 1.96
C PHE A 8 -14.20 -15.57 1.62
N LEU A 9 -13.65 -14.74 2.51
CA LEU A 9 -13.50 -13.30 2.27
C LEU A 9 -12.48 -12.98 1.16
N LEU A 10 -11.36 -13.72 1.12
CA LEU A 10 -10.38 -13.57 0.04
C LEU A 10 -10.96 -14.02 -1.31
N ASP A 11 -11.69 -15.13 -1.34
CA ASP A 11 -12.34 -15.64 -2.55
C ASP A 11 -13.46 -14.69 -3.03
N TYR A 12 -14.19 -14.06 -2.12
CA TYR A 12 -15.22 -13.06 -2.45
C TYR A 12 -14.62 -11.80 -3.08
N VAL A 13 -13.60 -11.21 -2.46
CA VAL A 13 -12.92 -10.02 -2.99
C VAL A 13 -12.25 -10.31 -4.33
N VAL A 14 -11.65 -11.49 -4.50
CA VAL A 14 -11.03 -11.89 -5.77
C VAL A 14 -12.09 -12.07 -6.88
N ARG A 15 -13.24 -12.68 -6.58
CA ARG A 15 -14.34 -12.84 -7.55
C ARG A 15 -14.93 -11.51 -8.00
N GLU A 16 -15.13 -10.58 -7.09
CA GLU A 16 -15.71 -9.27 -7.39
C GLU A 16 -14.82 -8.47 -8.36
N PHE A 17 -13.50 -8.64 -8.26
CA PHE A 17 -12.54 -8.10 -9.22
C PHE A 17 -12.56 -8.82 -10.59
N GLU A 18 -12.83 -10.12 -10.64
CA GLU A 18 -12.93 -10.90 -11.89
C GLU A 18 -14.19 -10.54 -12.69
N ASP A 19 -15.31 -10.28 -12.02
CA ASP A 19 -16.58 -9.91 -12.67
C ASP A 19 -16.52 -8.52 -13.33
N TYR A 20 -15.74 -7.59 -12.78
CA TYR A 20 -15.63 -6.22 -13.30
C TYR A 20 -14.63 -6.08 -14.48
N LEU A 21 -13.63 -6.96 -14.55
CA LEU A 21 -12.55 -6.89 -15.54
C LEU A 21 -12.65 -7.96 -16.66
N GLY A 22 -13.65 -8.83 -16.60
CA GLY A 22 -13.84 -9.95 -17.51
C GLY A 22 -12.93 -11.15 -17.20
N PRO A 23 -13.10 -12.30 -17.88
CA PRO A 23 -12.29 -13.49 -17.65
C PRO A 23 -10.83 -13.22 -18.00
N VAL A 24 -10.02 -13.00 -16.98
CA VAL A 24 -8.61 -12.68 -17.17
C VAL A 24 -7.87 -13.99 -17.43
N SER A 25 -7.70 -14.32 -18.70
CA SER A 25 -6.94 -15.50 -19.20
C SER A 25 -5.47 -15.51 -18.76
N ASN A 26 -5.03 -14.41 -18.17
CA ASN A 26 -3.67 -14.17 -17.75
C ASN A 26 -3.48 -14.59 -16.30
N SER A 27 -2.63 -15.61 -16.09
CA SER A 27 -2.09 -16.07 -14.79
C SER A 27 -1.47 -14.95 -13.90
N TRP A 28 -1.42 -13.73 -14.42
CA TRP A 28 -0.95 -12.49 -13.83
C TRP A 28 -1.85 -11.96 -12.69
N LEU A 29 -3.18 -12.14 -12.76
CA LEU A 29 -4.10 -11.65 -11.72
C LEU A 29 -4.39 -12.65 -10.59
N ARG A 30 -4.08 -13.94 -10.77
CA ARG A 30 -4.32 -14.95 -9.73
C ARG A 30 -3.48 -14.78 -8.47
N ASN A 31 -2.41 -13.98 -8.52
CA ASN A 31 -1.64 -13.64 -7.33
C ASN A 31 -0.69 -12.43 -7.55
N PRO A 32 -1.20 -11.19 -7.57
CA PRO A 32 -0.36 -9.99 -7.72
C PRO A 32 0.69 -9.88 -6.59
N VAL A 33 0.31 -10.28 -5.37
CA VAL A 33 1.18 -10.31 -4.20
C VAL A 33 2.35 -11.29 -4.41
N LYS A 34 2.11 -12.49 -4.97
CA LYS A 34 3.18 -13.48 -5.26
C LYS A 34 4.09 -13.11 -6.44
N ARG A 35 3.70 -12.22 -7.36
CA ARG A 35 4.57 -11.83 -8.49
C ARG A 35 5.34 -10.54 -8.25
N ALA A 36 4.86 -9.66 -7.38
CA ALA A 36 5.68 -8.59 -6.82
C ALA A 36 6.92 -9.12 -6.08
N ILE A 37 6.88 -10.38 -5.62
CA ILE A 37 7.96 -11.08 -4.88
C ILE A 37 9.32 -11.07 -5.59
N LEU A 38 9.36 -11.06 -6.93
CA LEU A 38 10.61 -11.17 -7.69
C LEU A 38 11.13 -9.86 -8.28
N ARG A 39 10.36 -8.77 -8.20
CA ARG A 39 10.72 -7.49 -8.83
C ARG A 39 10.98 -6.42 -7.78
N GLN A 40 11.82 -5.45 -8.11
CA GLN A 40 12.13 -4.35 -7.20
C GLN A 40 10.88 -3.50 -6.94
N PHE A 41 10.14 -3.19 -8.01
CA PHE A 41 8.87 -2.46 -8.04
C PHE A 41 7.78 -3.27 -8.76
N LEU A 42 6.53 -2.85 -8.64
CA LEU A 42 5.36 -3.62 -9.08
C LEU A 42 5.44 -4.00 -10.57
N CYS A 43 5.90 -3.07 -11.41
CA CYS A 43 5.98 -3.25 -12.86
C CYS A 43 7.40 -3.54 -13.38
N GLY A 44 8.42 -3.67 -12.53
CA GLY A 44 9.80 -3.84 -13.01
C GLY A 44 10.88 -3.37 -12.03
N GLY A 45 12.01 -2.94 -12.60
CA GLY A 45 13.15 -2.38 -11.87
C GLY A 45 13.00 -0.89 -11.52
N GLU A 46 11.96 -0.22 -12.04
CA GLU A 46 11.78 1.22 -11.88
C GLU A 46 10.49 1.57 -11.15
N TYR A 47 10.57 2.56 -10.27
CA TYR A 47 9.45 3.10 -9.52
C TYR A 47 8.54 3.92 -10.43
N ASN A 48 7.24 3.63 -10.41
CA ASN A 48 6.28 4.36 -11.23
C ASN A 48 4.94 4.60 -10.49
N ILE A 49 3.95 5.12 -11.22
CA ILE A 49 2.63 5.47 -10.66
C ILE A 49 1.85 4.26 -10.11
N ALA A 50 2.13 3.05 -10.56
CA ALA A 50 1.51 1.84 -10.01
C ALA A 50 2.00 1.59 -8.58
N ASP A 51 3.29 1.81 -8.30
CA ASP A 51 3.82 1.72 -6.94
C ASP A 51 3.22 2.79 -6.03
N MET A 52 3.02 4.01 -6.54
CA MET A 52 2.34 5.09 -5.81
C MET A 52 0.92 4.68 -5.40
N ALA A 53 0.15 4.15 -6.35
CA ALA A 53 -1.24 3.78 -6.14
C ALA A 53 -1.39 2.57 -5.20
N VAL A 54 -0.52 1.58 -5.30
CA VAL A 54 -0.54 0.40 -4.42
C VAL A 54 -0.03 0.74 -3.03
N TYR A 55 1.02 1.55 -2.90
CA TYR A 55 1.59 1.93 -1.62
C TYR A 55 0.59 2.65 -0.71
N SER A 56 -0.23 3.54 -1.26
CA SER A 56 -1.15 4.37 -0.47
C SER A 56 -2.15 3.54 0.33
N TRP A 57 -2.50 2.34 -0.16
CA TRP A 57 -3.34 1.36 0.53
C TRP A 57 -2.51 0.27 1.22
N TYR A 58 -1.88 -0.60 0.43
CA TYR A 58 -1.26 -1.82 0.95
C TYR A 58 0.03 -1.53 1.71
N GLY A 59 0.84 -0.59 1.23
CA GLY A 59 2.07 -0.20 1.90
C GLY A 59 1.82 0.42 3.28
N GLN A 60 0.83 1.29 3.38
CA GLN A 60 0.41 1.87 4.65
C GLN A 60 -0.21 0.81 5.57
N LEU A 61 -1.07 -0.06 5.04
CA LEU A 61 -1.68 -1.13 5.82
C LEU A 61 -0.63 -2.02 6.50
N VAL A 62 0.38 -2.51 5.76
CA VAL A 62 1.38 -3.41 6.34
C VAL A 62 2.37 -2.68 7.26
N LEU A 63 2.72 -1.42 6.97
CA LEU A 63 3.71 -0.69 7.77
C LEU A 63 3.11 -0.02 8.99
N THR A 64 1.98 0.67 8.86
CA THR A 64 1.37 1.43 9.95
C THR A 64 0.27 0.67 10.67
N GLY A 65 -0.25 -0.41 10.09
CA GLY A 65 -1.33 -1.19 10.70
C GLY A 65 -2.66 -0.49 10.61
N LEU A 66 -3.03 -0.01 9.42
CA LEU A 66 -4.36 0.55 9.19
C LEU A 66 -5.42 -0.44 9.71
N TYR A 67 -6.38 0.09 10.47
CA TYR A 67 -7.47 -0.68 11.08
C TYR A 67 -7.03 -1.76 12.08
N GLU A 68 -5.87 -1.59 12.73
CA GLU A 68 -5.32 -2.58 13.67
C GLU A 68 -5.17 -3.98 13.04
N SER A 69 -5.04 -4.03 11.71
CA SER A 69 -5.21 -5.25 10.92
C SER A 69 -3.96 -6.14 10.87
N LYS A 70 -2.84 -5.75 11.49
CA LYS A 70 -1.55 -6.42 11.33
C LYS A 70 -1.58 -7.89 11.73
N GLU A 71 -2.07 -8.19 12.94
CA GLU A 71 -2.16 -9.54 13.47
C GLU A 71 -3.19 -10.35 12.67
N PHE A 72 -4.37 -9.76 12.43
CA PHE A 72 -5.41 -10.42 11.66
C PHE A 72 -4.92 -10.76 10.25
N LEU A 73 -4.20 -9.91 9.56
CA LEU A 73 -3.72 -10.21 8.20
C LEU A 73 -2.38 -10.94 8.17
N GLN A 74 -1.75 -11.18 9.33
CA GLN A 74 -0.42 -11.79 9.47
C GLN A 74 0.62 -11.09 8.60
N VAL A 75 0.65 -9.75 8.67
CA VAL A 75 1.41 -8.93 7.72
C VAL A 75 2.91 -9.23 7.70
N ASP A 76 3.44 -9.69 8.84
CA ASP A 76 4.86 -10.05 9.01
C ASP A 76 5.28 -11.23 8.12
N SER A 77 4.32 -12.04 7.66
CA SER A 77 4.58 -13.13 6.71
C SER A 77 4.84 -12.65 5.28
N TYR A 78 4.51 -11.40 4.93
CA TYR A 78 4.67 -10.84 3.58
C TYR A 78 5.99 -10.07 3.42
N ALA A 79 7.13 -10.75 3.61
CA ALA A 79 8.47 -10.12 3.61
C ALA A 79 8.75 -9.21 2.39
N HIS A 80 8.34 -9.63 1.19
CA HIS A 80 8.56 -8.85 -0.04
C HIS A 80 7.69 -7.58 -0.10
N LEU A 81 6.45 -7.67 0.38
CA LEU A 81 5.56 -6.53 0.46
C LEU A 81 6.08 -5.53 1.51
N LEU A 82 6.57 -6.02 2.65
CA LEU A 82 7.21 -5.19 3.67
C LEU A 82 8.47 -4.50 3.15
N ARG A 83 9.33 -5.20 2.40
CA ARG A 83 10.50 -4.62 1.73
C ARG A 83 10.11 -3.48 0.79
N GLY A 84 9.24 -3.78 -0.19
CA GLY A 84 8.82 -2.80 -1.20
C GLY A 84 8.08 -1.61 -0.58
N ALA A 85 7.19 -1.87 0.38
CA ALA A 85 6.51 -0.82 1.13
C ALA A 85 7.51 0.07 1.87
N SER A 86 8.51 -0.51 2.54
CA SER A 86 9.54 0.25 3.29
C SER A 86 10.40 1.11 2.36
N GLU A 87 10.76 0.59 1.19
CA GLU A 87 11.51 1.33 0.17
C GLU A 87 10.74 2.56 -0.30
N VAL A 88 9.45 2.40 -0.66
CA VAL A 88 8.59 3.53 -1.06
C VAL A 88 8.34 4.49 0.11
N HIS A 89 8.06 3.97 1.31
CA HIS A 89 7.79 4.77 2.52
C HIS A 89 8.92 5.73 2.86
N ASN A 90 10.16 5.32 2.60
CA ASN A 90 11.35 6.07 2.96
C ASN A 90 11.70 7.20 1.97
N ARG A 91 11.07 7.24 0.79
CA ARG A 91 11.32 8.28 -0.21
C ARG A 91 10.97 9.67 0.34
N PRO A 92 11.84 10.69 0.18
CA PRO A 92 11.58 12.04 0.71
C PRO A 92 10.25 12.63 0.22
N ALA A 93 9.90 12.43 -1.06
CA ALA A 93 8.64 12.90 -1.61
C ALA A 93 7.41 12.20 -0.98
N VAL A 94 7.51 10.90 -0.68
CA VAL A 94 6.44 10.13 -0.02
C VAL A 94 6.28 10.57 1.44
N LYS A 95 7.39 10.82 2.15
CA LYS A 95 7.35 11.39 3.51
C LYS A 95 6.64 12.75 3.54
N ARG A 96 6.92 13.63 2.58
CA ARG A 96 6.24 14.94 2.46
C ARG A 96 4.78 14.79 2.06
N GLY A 97 4.48 14.02 1.02
CA GLY A 97 3.11 13.88 0.49
C GLY A 97 2.12 13.35 1.52
N ARG A 98 2.54 12.41 2.37
CA ARG A 98 1.70 11.82 3.44
C ARG A 98 1.30 12.79 4.56
N LYS A 99 1.92 13.97 4.61
CA LYS A 99 1.58 15.03 5.56
C LYS A 99 0.54 16.00 5.00
N ILE A 100 0.33 16.05 3.68
CA ILE A 100 -0.59 17.00 3.03
C ILE A 100 -2.05 16.53 3.23
N ASN A 101 -2.97 17.49 3.39
CA ASN A 101 -4.39 17.27 3.66
C ASN A 101 -4.66 16.33 4.86
N ARG A 102 -3.82 16.45 5.89
CA ARG A 102 -3.88 15.60 7.07
C ARG A 102 -4.04 16.45 8.33
N ALA A 103 -5.24 16.41 8.91
CA ALA A 103 -5.55 17.05 10.19
C ALA A 103 -4.88 16.28 11.35
N SER A 104 -3.58 16.47 11.53
CA SER A 104 -2.79 15.86 12.61
C SER A 104 -1.66 16.80 13.04
N LYS A 105 -1.09 16.59 14.23
CA LYS A 105 0.03 17.41 14.75
C LYS A 105 1.23 17.48 13.80
N SER A 106 1.49 16.42 13.05
CA SER A 106 2.61 16.33 12.11
C SER A 106 2.21 16.53 10.63
N GLY A 107 0.97 16.99 10.39
CA GLY A 107 0.39 17.15 9.05
C GLY A 107 -0.04 18.58 8.74
N LEU A 108 -0.11 18.90 7.44
CA LEU A 108 -0.67 20.11 6.87
C LEU A 108 -2.13 19.87 6.49
N MET A 109 -3.04 20.76 6.88
CA MET A 109 -4.44 20.69 6.41
C MET A 109 -4.55 21.04 4.92
N GLU A 110 -3.72 21.95 4.44
CA GLU A 110 -3.66 22.39 3.05
C GLU A 110 -2.21 22.68 2.67
N ARG A 111 -1.91 22.66 1.37
CA ARG A 111 -0.59 23.00 0.84
C ARG A 111 -0.75 23.88 -0.39
N HIS A 112 -0.15 25.06 -0.34
CA HIS A 112 -0.19 26.11 -1.37
C HIS A 112 1.22 26.49 -1.86
N THR A 113 2.26 26.26 -1.06
CA THR A 113 3.66 26.51 -1.41
C THR A 113 4.60 25.41 -0.88
N ALA A 114 5.88 25.46 -1.24
CA ALA A 114 6.90 24.55 -0.72
C ALA A 114 7.27 24.85 0.74
N SER A 115 7.27 26.13 1.14
CA SER A 115 7.62 26.59 2.50
C SER A 115 6.57 26.23 3.56
N ASP A 116 5.39 25.73 3.18
CA ASP A 116 4.36 25.30 4.15
C ASP A 116 4.88 24.23 5.13
N PHE A 117 5.89 23.45 4.71
CA PHE A 117 6.52 22.44 5.56
C PHE A 117 7.41 23.03 6.67
N ASP A 118 7.94 24.25 6.50
CA ASP A 118 8.85 24.87 7.48
C ASP A 118 8.12 25.12 8.81
N HIS A 119 6.82 25.46 8.74
CA HIS A 119 5.94 25.63 9.90
C HIS A 119 5.65 24.34 10.68
N LEU A 120 5.92 23.16 10.10
CA LEU A 120 5.79 21.88 10.78
C LEU A 120 7.04 21.47 11.55
N GLU A 121 8.22 21.96 11.14
CA GLU A 121 9.48 21.64 11.82
C GLU A 121 9.71 22.53 13.05
N SER A 122 9.03 23.67 13.10
CA SER A 122 9.10 24.63 14.21
C SER A 122 8.06 24.43 15.33
N ARG A 123 7.26 23.36 15.28
CA ARG A 123 6.17 23.05 16.23
C ARG A 123 6.49 21.84 17.09
#